data_AF-A0A839IPJ8-F1
#
_entry.id   AF-A0A839IPJ8-F1
#
_cell.length_a   1.000
_cell.length_b   1.000
_cell.length_c   1.000
_cell.angle_alpha   90.00
_cell.angle_beta   90.00
_cell.angle_gamma   90.00
#
_symmetry.space_group_name_H-M   'P 1'
#
loop_
_entity.id
_entity.type
_entity.pdbx_description
1 polymer ?
#
loop_
_entity_poly.entity_id
_entity_poly.type
_entity_poly.pdbx_seq_one_letter_code
_entity_poly.pdbx_strand_id
1 'polypeptide(L)'
;MSFWNAFLNKEQSMDHADELVRSVEYQLSALFSSEAPLTPVSHRFKQVRQSNYCYGLESIQSISSQMNQDEFTRYVRKLVQAFEPRLTEVSVEVFERDETHNRINFSLTAQLNTRQGTRIVEFDSNISLADQDTEIEGQDIV
;
A
#
# COMPACT_ATOMS: atom_id res chain seq x y z
N MET A 1 -33.85 14.62 -25.94
CA MET A 1 -33.41 14.50 -24.54
C MET A 1 -32.49 13.28 -24.37
N SER A 2 -31.31 13.25 -25.03
CA SER A 2 -30.40 12.08 -25.02
C SER A 2 -29.05 12.35 -24.36
N PHE A 3 -28.83 13.54 -23.81
CA PHE A 3 -27.55 13.92 -23.20
C PHE A 3 -27.30 13.21 -21.86
N TRP A 4 -28.37 12.88 -21.12
CA TRP A 4 -28.30 12.28 -19.78
C TRP A 4 -27.95 10.78 -19.80
N ASN A 5 -28.44 10.01 -20.78
CA ASN A 5 -28.15 8.58 -20.86
C ASN A 5 -26.70 8.27 -21.25
N ALA A 6 -26.01 9.18 -21.96
CA ALA A 6 -24.61 8.97 -22.32
C ALA A 6 -23.66 9.09 -21.12
N PHE A 7 -24.05 9.84 -20.08
CA PHE A 7 -23.24 10.01 -18.87
C PHE A 7 -23.51 8.94 -17.81
N LEU A 8 -24.78 8.57 -17.60
CA LEU A 8 -25.17 7.59 -16.57
C LEU A 8 -24.84 6.14 -16.96
N ASN A 9 -24.76 5.83 -18.25
CA ASN A 9 -24.53 4.47 -18.72
C ASN A 9 -23.05 4.06 -18.70
N LYS A 10 -22.13 4.99 -18.37
CA LYS A 10 -20.69 4.71 -18.26
C LYS A 10 -20.32 4.15 -16.88
N GLU A 11 -21.16 4.35 -15.87
CA GLU A 11 -20.94 3.87 -14.49
C GLU A 11 -21.40 2.42 -14.26
N GLN A 12 -22.13 1.80 -15.18
CA GLN A 12 -22.72 0.47 -14.96
C GLN A 12 -21.83 -0.71 -15.41
N SER A 13 -20.67 -0.46 -16.02
CA SER A 13 -19.81 -1.51 -16.58
C SER A 13 -18.37 -1.51 -16.07
N MET A 14 -18.09 -0.88 -14.93
CA MET A 14 -16.91 -1.26 -14.14
C MET A 14 -17.42 -2.19 -13.05
N ASP A 15 -16.90 -3.42 -13.04
CA ASP A 15 -17.19 -4.36 -11.97
C ASP A 15 -16.80 -3.68 -10.66
N HIS A 16 -17.75 -3.58 -9.71
CA HIS A 16 -17.50 -2.88 -8.43
C HIS A 16 -16.32 -3.49 -7.66
N ALA A 17 -15.96 -4.74 -7.98
CA ALA A 17 -14.77 -5.40 -7.46
C ALA A 17 -13.47 -4.73 -7.99
N ASP A 18 -13.44 -4.35 -9.26
CA ASP A 18 -12.27 -3.71 -9.88
C ASP A 18 -12.10 -2.26 -9.41
N GLU A 19 -13.20 -1.56 -9.13
CA GLU A 19 -13.16 -0.24 -8.51
C GLU A 19 -12.61 -0.31 -7.07
N LEU A 20 -12.97 -1.35 -6.32
CA LEU A 20 -12.43 -1.57 -4.97
C LEU A 20 -10.92 -1.84 -5.01
N VAL A 21 -10.46 -2.72 -5.89
CA VAL A 21 -9.03 -3.02 -6.06
C VAL A 21 -8.26 -1.75 -6.41
N ARG A 22 -8.75 -0.99 -7.39
CA ARG A 22 -8.13 0.29 -7.79
C ARG A 22 -8.11 1.34 -6.68
N SER A 23 -9.14 1.36 -5.83
CA SER A 23 -9.17 2.26 -4.67
C SER A 23 -8.14 1.88 -3.60
N VAL A 24 -7.85 0.59 -3.44
CA VAL A 24 -6.84 0.08 -2.51
C VAL A 24 -5.45 0.34 -3.08
N GLU A 25 -5.24 0.07 -4.36
CA GLU A 25 -4.01 0.39 -5.09
C GLU A 25 -3.64 1.87 -4.93
N TYR A 26 -4.61 2.76 -5.20
CA TYR A 26 -4.41 4.19 -5.03
C TYR A 26 -4.00 4.58 -3.60
N GLN A 27 -4.65 3.98 -2.59
CA GLN A 27 -4.39 4.32 -1.20
C GLN A 27 -3.06 3.75 -0.70
N LEU A 28 -2.65 2.58 -1.18
CA LEU A 28 -1.31 2.03 -0.95
C LEU A 28 -0.25 2.93 -1.60
N SER A 29 -0.45 3.35 -2.86
CA SER A 29 0.46 4.27 -3.54
C SER A 29 0.59 5.59 -2.80
N ALA A 30 -0.53 6.14 -2.31
CA ALA A 30 -0.54 7.35 -1.50
C ALA A 30 0.14 7.15 -0.13
N LEU A 31 0.07 5.95 0.45
CA LEU A 31 0.72 5.63 1.74
C LEU A 31 2.23 5.53 1.58
N PHE A 32 2.71 4.82 0.54
CA PHE A 32 4.13 4.62 0.32
C PHE A 32 4.85 5.87 -0.22
N SER A 33 4.15 6.72 -0.98
CA SER A 33 4.67 8.02 -1.42
C SER A 33 4.65 9.10 -0.34
N SER A 34 3.98 8.87 0.79
CA SER A 34 3.90 9.83 1.90
C SER A 34 5.00 9.58 2.93
N GLU A 35 5.54 10.66 3.51
CA GLU A 35 6.57 10.58 4.55
C GLU A 35 5.99 10.89 5.94
N ALA A 36 6.23 9.97 6.88
CA ALA A 36 5.87 10.17 8.27
C ALA A 36 6.98 10.95 9.01
N PRO A 37 6.64 11.79 10.00
CA PRO A 37 7.61 12.51 10.81
C PRO A 37 8.58 11.55 11.51
N LEU A 38 9.87 11.90 11.52
CA LEU A 38 10.94 11.19 12.22
C LEU A 38 10.81 11.14 13.76
N THR A 39 9.74 11.70 14.32
CA THR A 39 9.57 11.79 15.78
C THR A 39 8.94 10.50 16.30
N PRO A 40 9.67 9.69 17.09
CA PRO A 40 9.15 8.42 17.56
C PRO A 40 7.97 8.65 18.51
N VAL A 41 6.80 8.15 18.14
CA VAL A 41 5.61 8.20 18.99
C VAL A 41 5.65 7.04 19.98
N SER A 42 5.59 7.35 21.28
CA SER A 42 5.60 6.34 22.34
C SER A 42 4.50 5.29 22.14
N HIS A 43 4.81 4.03 22.47
CA HIS A 43 3.86 2.92 22.41
C HIS A 43 2.57 3.14 23.23
N ARG A 44 2.62 4.05 24.22
CA ARG A 44 1.47 4.44 25.06
C ARG A 44 0.36 5.16 24.28
N PHE A 45 0.69 5.85 23.20
CA PHE A 45 -0.25 6.64 22.41
C PHE A 45 -0.72 5.87 21.17
N LYS A 46 -1.59 4.88 21.36
CA LYS A 46 -2.07 4.03 20.26
C LYS A 46 -2.84 4.83 19.20
N GLN A 47 -3.67 5.77 19.64
CA GLN A 47 -4.49 6.61 18.77
C GLN A 47 -3.65 7.55 17.90
N VAL A 48 -2.54 8.07 18.44
CA VAL A 48 -1.63 8.95 17.68
C VAL A 48 -0.94 8.16 16.57
N ARG A 49 -0.54 6.91 16.84
CA ARG A 49 0.07 6.04 15.82
C ARG A 49 -0.87 5.62 14.69
N GLN A 50 -2.18 5.66 14.94
CA GLN A 50 -3.21 5.36 13.94
C GLN A 50 -3.77 6.63 13.29
N SER A 51 -3.24 7.80 13.65
CA SER A 51 -3.67 9.07 13.10
C SER A 51 -2.85 9.45 11.87
N ASN A 52 -3.32 10.46 11.14
CA ASN A 52 -2.60 11.04 10.00
C ASN A 52 -1.19 11.54 10.36
N TYR A 53 -0.87 11.73 11.64
CA TYR A 53 0.48 12.09 12.05
C TYR A 53 1.50 10.99 11.72
N CYS A 54 1.12 9.72 11.76
CA CYS A 54 1.99 8.59 11.43
C CYS A 54 1.66 7.99 10.06
N TYR A 55 0.95 8.73 9.21
CA TYR A 55 0.63 8.29 7.86
C TYR A 55 1.85 8.49 6.96
N GLY A 56 2.34 7.41 6.37
CA GLY A 56 3.53 7.40 5.51
C GLY A 56 4.63 6.47 6.01
N LEU A 57 5.74 6.44 5.27
CA LEU A 57 6.94 5.73 5.66
C LEU A 57 7.79 6.60 6.61
N GLU A 58 8.20 6.06 7.76
CA GLU A 58 9.24 6.65 8.60
C GLU A 58 10.59 6.56 7.86
N SER A 59 11.36 7.65 7.89
CA SER A 59 12.58 7.88 7.09
C SER A 59 13.19 6.66 6.41
N ILE A 60 13.00 6.67 5.10
CA ILE A 60 13.45 5.69 4.14
C ILE A 60 14.97 5.44 4.20
N GLN A 61 15.77 6.44 4.62
CA GLN A 61 17.23 6.32 4.83
C GLN A 61 17.60 5.51 6.09
N SER A 62 16.76 5.55 7.12
CA SER A 62 16.93 4.71 8.32
C SER A 62 16.54 3.26 8.02
N ILE A 63 15.46 3.09 7.25
CA ILE A 63 15.04 1.78 6.73
C ILE A 63 16.16 1.16 5.89
N SER A 64 16.77 1.96 5.02
CA SER A 64 17.85 1.48 4.16
C SER A 64 19.13 1.17 4.97
N SER A 65 19.61 2.05 5.83
CA SER A 65 20.91 1.80 6.47
C SER A 65 20.91 0.77 7.61
N GLN A 66 19.76 0.54 8.27
CA GLN A 66 19.73 -0.18 9.56
C GLN A 66 18.75 -1.36 9.63
N MET A 67 17.84 -1.49 8.66
CA MET A 67 16.73 -2.44 8.76
C MET A 67 17.02 -3.72 7.98
N ASN A 68 16.94 -4.86 8.65
CA ASN A 68 16.98 -6.16 7.98
C ASN A 68 15.69 -6.39 7.17
N GLN A 69 15.75 -7.25 6.15
CA GLN A 69 14.57 -7.60 5.32
C GLN A 69 13.37 -8.04 6.17
N ASP A 70 13.62 -8.87 7.19
CA ASP A 70 12.57 -9.33 8.13
C ASP A 70 11.96 -8.20 8.95
N GLU A 71 12.75 -7.18 9.30
CA GLU A 71 12.26 -6.02 10.03
C GLU A 71 11.39 -5.16 9.13
N PHE A 72 11.85 -4.91 7.90
CA PHE A 72 11.10 -4.16 6.88
C PHE A 72 9.75 -4.82 6.58
N THR A 73 9.75 -6.15 6.35
CA THR A 73 8.54 -6.95 6.17
C THR A 73 7.55 -6.76 7.33
N ARG A 74 8.02 -6.80 8.58
CA ARG A 74 7.16 -6.57 9.75
C ARG A 74 6.63 -5.15 9.83
N TYR A 75 7.44 -4.17 9.44
CA TYR A 75 7.07 -2.76 9.45
C TYR A 75 6.00 -2.46 8.40
N VAL A 76 6.24 -2.83 7.14
CA VAL A 76 5.28 -2.66 6.04
C VAL A 76 3.97 -3.38 6.37
N ARG A 77 4.03 -4.62 6.86
CA ARG A 77 2.82 -5.35 7.29
C ARG A 77 2.02 -4.59 8.34
N LYS A 78 2.69 -4.03 9.37
CA LYS A 78 2.00 -3.25 10.42
C LYS A 78 1.41 -1.96 9.88
N LEU A 79 2.12 -1.29 8.96
CA LEU A 79 1.68 -0.04 8.35
C LEU A 79 0.42 -0.26 7.50
N VAL A 80 0.45 -1.26 6.62
CA VAL A 80 -0.68 -1.66 5.79
C VAL A 80 -1.86 -2.09 6.66
N GLN A 81 -1.65 -2.88 7.71
CA GLN A 81 -2.73 -3.27 8.64
C GLN A 81 -3.32 -2.07 9.42
N ALA A 82 -2.56 -1.01 9.64
CA ALA A 82 -3.04 0.17 10.37
C ALA A 82 -3.86 1.11 9.48
N PHE A 83 -3.44 1.31 8.24
CA PHE A 83 -4.04 2.30 7.33
C PHE A 83 -4.96 1.69 6.27
N GLU A 84 -4.86 0.39 6.00
CA GLU A 84 -5.71 -0.36 5.07
C GLU A 84 -6.41 -1.55 5.75
N PRO A 85 -7.45 -1.29 6.59
CA PRO A 85 -8.19 -2.34 7.30
C PRO A 85 -9.06 -3.20 6.36
N ARG A 86 -9.21 -2.80 5.09
CA ARG A 86 -9.96 -3.55 4.07
C ARG A 86 -9.21 -4.81 3.62
N LEU A 87 -7.88 -4.80 3.76
CA LEU A 87 -7.01 -5.92 3.45
C LEU A 87 -6.93 -6.88 4.63
N THR A 88 -7.13 -8.15 4.36
CA THR A 88 -7.00 -9.27 5.30
C THR A 88 -5.85 -10.18 4.86
N GLU A 89 -5.26 -10.95 5.78
CA GLU A 89 -4.15 -11.88 5.49
C GLU A 89 -2.97 -11.27 4.70
N VAL A 90 -2.47 -10.12 5.16
CA VAL A 90 -1.37 -9.40 4.52
C VAL A 90 -0.02 -10.13 4.66
N SER A 91 0.52 -10.61 3.54
CA SER A 91 1.90 -11.09 3.38
C SER A 91 2.75 -10.06 2.63
N VAL A 92 4.03 -9.97 3.00
CA VAL A 92 5.00 -9.06 2.36
C VAL A 92 6.24 -9.89 2.11
N GLU A 93 6.68 -9.93 0.85
CA GLU A 93 7.90 -10.59 0.42
C GLU A 93 8.86 -9.55 -0.16
N VAL A 94 10.09 -9.52 0.35
CA VAL A 94 11.12 -8.59 -0.11
C VAL A 94 12.06 -9.38 -1.00
N PHE A 95 12.10 -9.06 -2.29
CA PHE A 95 12.85 -9.85 -3.27
C PHE A 95 14.33 -9.52 -3.23
N GLU A 96 14.67 -8.25 -3.41
CA GLU A 96 16.06 -7.83 -3.48
C GLU A 96 16.17 -6.34 -3.21
N ARG A 97 17.28 -5.98 -2.58
CA ARG A 97 17.64 -4.58 -2.39
C ARG A 97 18.70 -4.24 -3.43
N ASP A 98 18.32 -3.40 -4.37
CA ASP A 98 19.27 -2.88 -5.33
C ASP A 98 20.05 -1.75 -4.66
N GLU A 99 21.22 -2.09 -4.10
CA GLU A 99 22.13 -1.12 -3.48
C GLU A 99 22.68 -0.12 -4.51
N THR A 100 22.72 -0.48 -5.80
CA THR A 100 23.26 0.39 -6.86
C THR A 100 22.30 1.51 -7.23
N HIS A 101 20.98 1.26 -7.17
CA HIS A 101 19.95 2.26 -7.42
C HIS A 101 19.27 2.76 -6.14
N ASN A 102 19.69 2.26 -4.97
CA ASN A 102 19.06 2.54 -3.67
C ASN A 102 17.54 2.30 -3.77
N ARG A 103 17.14 1.09 -4.20
CA ARG A 103 15.73 0.69 -4.35
C ARG A 103 15.43 -0.55 -3.54
N ILE A 104 14.22 -0.61 -2.98
CA ILE A 104 13.70 -1.81 -2.34
C ILE A 104 12.51 -2.31 -3.17
N ASN A 105 12.62 -3.53 -3.69
CA ASN A 105 11.55 -4.20 -4.40
C ASN A 105 10.86 -5.19 -3.46
N PHE A 106 9.55 -5.06 -3.31
CA PHE A 106 8.76 -5.98 -2.50
C PHE A 106 7.41 -6.26 -3.15
N SER A 107 6.89 -7.46 -2.96
CA SER A 107 5.51 -7.83 -3.27
C SER A 107 4.69 -7.85 -1.98
N LEU A 108 3.47 -7.31 -2.07
CA LEU A 108 2.46 -7.34 -1.02
C LEU A 108 1.29 -8.19 -1.52
N THR A 109 1.14 -9.39 -0.96
CA THR A 109 -0.04 -10.23 -1.20
C THR A 109 -1.05 -10.04 -0.08
N ALA A 110 -2.31 -9.80 -0.42
CA ALA A 110 -3.37 -9.67 0.57
C ALA A 110 -4.72 -10.20 0.05
N GLN A 111 -5.62 -10.52 0.98
CA GLN A 111 -7.00 -10.87 0.67
C GLN A 111 -7.92 -9.68 0.82
N LEU A 112 -8.67 -9.37 -0.23
CA LEU A 112 -9.70 -8.33 -0.25
C LEU A 112 -11.08 -9.00 -0.19
N ASN A 113 -11.82 -8.74 0.89
CA ASN A 113 -13.20 -9.21 1.03
C ASN A 113 -14.16 -8.28 0.27
N THR A 114 -14.60 -8.71 -0.90
CA THR A 114 -15.62 -8.01 -1.68
C THR A 114 -17.00 -8.64 -1.44
N ARG A 115 -18.08 -7.94 -1.83
CA ARG A 115 -19.44 -8.50 -1.77
C ARG A 115 -19.63 -9.74 -2.66
N GLN A 116 -18.74 -9.95 -3.63
CA GLN A 116 -18.78 -11.07 -4.57
C GLN A 116 -17.88 -12.25 -4.14
N GLY A 117 -17.13 -12.10 -3.04
CA GLY A 117 -16.21 -13.12 -2.52
C GLY A 117 -14.87 -12.54 -2.07
N THR A 118 -14.03 -13.40 -1.51
CA THR A 118 -12.64 -13.09 -1.15
C THR A 118 -11.79 -13.18 -2.42
N ARG A 119 -11.12 -12.08 -2.79
CA ARG A 119 -10.13 -12.03 -3.87
C ARG A 119 -8.74 -11.95 -3.28
N ILE A 120 -7.77 -12.63 -3.90
CA ILE A 120 -6.34 -12.47 -3.56
C ILE A 120 -5.78 -11.42 -4.52
N VAL A 121 -5.21 -10.37 -3.96
CA VAL A 121 -4.58 -9.27 -4.69
C VAL A 121 -3.09 -9.30 -4.40
N GLU A 122 -2.29 -9.18 -5.46
CA GLU A 122 -0.84 -9.01 -5.36
C GLU A 122 -0.49 -7.61 -5.84
N PHE A 123 0.28 -6.89 -5.03
CA PHE A 123 0.79 -5.57 -5.36
C PHE A 123 2.31 -5.63 -5.41
N ASP A 124 2.85 -5.54 -6.62
CA ASP A 124 4.28 -5.35 -6.80
C ASP A 124 4.59 -3.87 -6.57
N SER A 125 5.48 -3.59 -5.64
CA SER A 125 5.86 -2.22 -5.29
C SER A 125 7.38 -2.06 -5.32
N ASN A 126 7.82 -1.02 -6.01
CA ASN A 126 9.19 -0.53 -5.90
C ASN A 126 9.19 0.76 -5.07
N ILE A 127 10.07 0.87 -4.08
CA ILE A 127 10.32 2.14 -3.40
C ILE A 127 11.71 2.60 -3.81
N SER A 128 11.77 3.71 -4.55
CA SER A 128 13.02 4.40 -4.82
C SER A 128 13.40 5.25 -3.61
N LEU A 129 14.48 4.85 -2.92
CA LEU A 129 14.95 5.52 -1.70
C LEU A 129 15.66 6.86 -1.98
N ALA A 130 15.85 7.21 -3.26
CA ALA A 130 16.52 8.42 -3.72
C ALA A 130 15.55 9.56 -4.08
N ASP A 131 14.42 9.25 -4.75
CA ASP A 131 13.50 10.26 -5.31
C ASP A 131 12.06 10.15 -4.78
N GLN A 132 11.79 9.21 -3.86
CA GLN A 132 10.47 9.03 -3.23
C GLN A 132 9.31 8.69 -4.20
N ASP A 133 9.64 8.30 -5.44
CA ASP A 133 8.67 7.75 -6.39
C ASP A 133 8.40 6.28 -6.06
N THR A 134 7.12 5.95 -5.90
CA THR A 134 6.63 4.59 -5.68
C THR A 134 5.75 4.21 -6.86
N GLU A 135 6.16 3.22 -7.65
CA GLU A 135 5.30 2.59 -8.65
C GLU A 135 4.74 1.31 -8.05
N ILE A 136 3.41 1.22 -7.99
CA ILE A 136 2.67 0.05 -7.54
C ILE A 136 1.90 -0.47 -8.74
N GLU A 137 2.07 -1.75 -9.04
CA GLU A 137 1.31 -2.45 -10.07
C GLU A 137 0.52 -3.57 -9.39
N GLY A 138 -0.80 -3.41 -9.32
CA GLY A 138 -1.70 -4.44 -8.81
C GLY A 138 -2.02 -5.50 -9.88
N GLN A 139 -1.81 -6.78 -9.58
CA GLN A 139 -2.24 -7.90 -10.41
C GLN A 139 -3.25 -8.78 -9.65
N ASP A 140 -4.39 -9.05 -10.30
CA ASP A 140 -5.40 -9.99 -9.80
C ASP A 140 -4.98 -11.42 -10.14
N ILE A 141 -4.78 -12.26 -9.11
CA ILE A 141 -4.53 -13.70 -9.31
C ILE A 141 -5.90 -14.41 -9.27
N VAL A 142 -6.34 -14.89 -10.44
CA VAL A 142 -7.62 -15.63 -10.63
C VAL A 142 -7.55 -17.03 -10.04
#